data_AF-A0A3M1Q784-F1
#
_entry.id   AF-A0A3M1Q784-F1
#
_cell.length_a   1.000
_cell.length_b   1.000
_cell.length_c   1.000
_cell.angle_alpha   90.00
_cell.angle_beta   90.00
_cell.angle_gamma   90.00
#
_symmetry.space_group_name_H-M   'P 1'
#
loop_
_entity.id
_entity.type
_entity.pdbx_description
1 polymer ?
#
loop_
_entity_poly.entity_id
_entity_poly.type
_entity_poly.pdbx_seq_one_letter_code
_entity_poly.pdbx_strand_id
1 'polypeptide(L)'
;MSDTRFTPTNIRADLDTLTKLMKRLSVEYEMFFSQQVRWPPWQRQAECDAIIRHYQKNPPRQTADRFRFNTLVHRYRTTLERFSRRRRQLEEKGMIERRGQRRSALAERESVDVHRPQTLVSQTARAGRAQGDQVRDLYRAYRDARRARGQEIRKLTYAPFAEKIERLLSKARAQAGGRDVELQLTEADGRVTVAVRPVRRK
;
A
#
# COMPACT_ATOMS: atom_id res chain seq x y z
N MET A 1 16.86 2.57 18.57
CA MET A 1 17.27 3.95 18.23
C MET A 1 18.31 3.83 17.14
N SER A 2 17.89 3.92 15.88
CA SER A 2 18.80 3.75 14.74
C SER A 2 19.68 4.99 14.66
N ASP A 3 20.97 4.82 14.92
CA ASP A 3 21.99 5.86 14.74
C ASP A 3 22.08 6.17 13.24
N THR A 4 21.34 7.19 12.80
CA THR A 4 21.53 7.80 11.49
C THR A 4 22.89 8.48 11.54
N ARG A 5 23.94 7.77 11.12
CA ARG A 5 25.31 8.30 11.08
C ARG A 5 25.38 9.46 10.10
N PHE A 6 25.11 10.67 10.59
CA PHE A 6 25.34 11.89 9.83
C PHE A 6 26.85 12.01 9.59
N THR A 7 27.23 12.05 8.31
CA THR A 7 28.62 12.26 7.90
C THR A 7 28.78 13.73 7.53
N PRO A 8 29.49 14.53 8.35
CA PRO A 8 29.69 15.94 8.06
C PRO A 8 30.54 16.09 6.79
N THR A 9 30.09 16.92 5.86
CA THR A 9 30.78 17.14 4.57
C THR A 9 31.40 18.52 4.55
N ASN A 10 30.56 19.56 4.49
CA ASN A 10 30.96 20.95 4.51
C ASN A 10 29.85 21.73 5.18
N ILE A 11 30.21 22.60 6.12
CA ILE A 11 29.26 23.37 6.90
C ILE A 11 28.19 24.06 6.06
N ARG A 12 28.56 24.74 4.97
CA ARG A 12 27.58 25.46 4.15
C ARG A 12 26.61 24.50 3.45
N ALA A 13 27.14 23.41 2.90
CA ALA A 13 26.35 22.37 2.25
C ALA A 13 25.44 21.64 3.26
N ASP A 14 25.90 21.44 4.49
CA ASP A 14 25.14 20.78 5.54
C ASP A 14 24.02 21.69 6.08
N LEU A 15 24.25 23.01 6.15
CA LEU A 15 23.20 24.00 6.45
C LEU A 15 22.17 24.12 5.32
N ASP A 16 22.58 24.01 4.06
CA ASP A 16 21.66 23.95 2.92
C ASP A 16 20.82 22.66 2.94
N THR A 17 21.46 21.54 3.29
CA THR A 17 20.79 20.23 3.46
C THR A 17 19.77 20.30 4.60
N LEU A 18 20.13 20.87 5.75
CA LEU A 18 19.22 21.11 6.86
C LEU A 18 18.01 21.96 6.40
N THR A 19 18.25 23.01 5.61
CA THR A 19 17.18 23.85 5.08
C THR A 19 16.20 23.06 4.20
N LYS A 20 16.72 22.20 3.30
CA LYS A 20 15.91 21.34 2.44
C LYS A 20 15.12 20.33 3.27
N LEU A 21 15.76 19.67 4.23
CA LEU A 21 15.14 18.71 5.13
C LEU A 21 14.02 19.35 5.94
N MET A 22 14.22 20.57 6.47
CA MET A 22 13.18 21.32 7.20
C MET A 22 11.95 21.62 6.34
N LYS A 23 12.13 22.08 5.08
CA LYS A 23 10.99 22.31 4.17
C LYS A 23 10.23 21.01 3.91
N ARG A 24 10.98 19.95 3.62
CA ARG A 24 10.43 18.63 3.34
C ARG A 24 9.71 18.08 4.57
N LEU A 25 10.22 18.33 5.77
CA LEU A 25 9.65 17.91 7.05
C LEU A 25 8.30 18.58 7.28
N SER A 26 8.21 19.88 7.01
CA SER A 26 6.93 20.60 7.11
C SER A 26 5.86 20.03 6.20
N VAL A 27 6.21 19.69 4.95
CA VAL A 27 5.26 19.08 4.01
C VAL A 27 4.76 17.73 4.51
N GLU A 28 5.66 16.85 4.98
CA GLU A 28 5.25 15.56 5.52
C GLU A 28 4.38 15.68 6.77
N TYR A 29 4.64 16.68 7.61
CA TYR A 29 3.77 16.97 8.74
C TYR A 29 2.39 17.45 8.30
N GLU A 30 2.30 18.34 7.32
CA GLU A 30 0.99 18.74 6.75
C GLU A 30 0.27 17.54 6.13
N MET A 31 0.96 16.66 5.38
CA MET A 31 0.37 15.42 4.85
C MET A 31 -0.13 14.48 5.97
N PHE A 32 0.64 14.37 7.06
CA PHE A 32 0.24 13.63 8.25
C PHE A 32 -1.01 14.24 8.89
N PHE A 33 -1.06 15.56 9.07
CA PHE A 33 -2.22 16.26 9.61
C PHE A 33 -3.45 16.12 8.71
N SER A 34 -3.26 16.17 7.38
CA SER A 34 -4.28 15.98 6.33
C SER A 34 -4.67 14.51 6.07
N GLN A 35 -4.23 13.55 6.90
CA GLN A 35 -4.60 12.13 6.85
C GLN A 35 -4.03 11.31 5.69
N GLN A 36 -3.19 11.89 4.83
CA GLN A 36 -2.60 11.17 3.70
C GLN A 36 -1.58 10.10 4.16
N VAL A 37 -0.83 10.39 5.23
CA VAL A 37 0.18 9.48 5.79
C VAL A 37 -0.26 8.94 7.16
N ARG A 38 0.05 7.66 7.44
CA ARG A 38 -0.34 6.96 8.69
C ARG A 38 0.51 7.35 9.89
N TRP A 39 1.80 7.61 9.67
CA TRP A 39 2.78 7.80 10.74
C TRP A 39 3.45 9.17 10.66
N PRO A 40 3.86 9.74 11.80
CA PRO A 40 4.64 10.98 11.81
C PRO A 40 6.00 10.78 11.12
N PRO A 41 6.60 11.84 10.55
CA PRO A 41 7.87 11.77 9.84
C PRO A 41 9.09 11.71 10.79
N TRP A 42 9.14 10.71 11.66
CA TRP A 42 10.19 10.54 12.68
C TRP A 42 11.59 10.43 12.07
N GLN A 43 11.71 9.76 10.93
CA GLN A 43 12.98 9.59 10.23
C GLN A 43 13.57 10.93 9.81
N ARG A 44 12.75 11.81 9.22
CA ARG A 44 13.19 13.13 8.75
C ARG A 44 13.47 14.09 9.89
N GLN A 45 12.77 13.95 11.02
CA GLN A 45 13.13 14.65 12.25
C GLN A 45 14.50 14.18 12.78
N ALA A 46 14.73 12.86 12.82
CA ALA A 46 15.99 12.31 13.26
C ALA A 46 17.17 12.77 12.39
N GLU A 47 16.97 12.90 11.08
CA GLU A 47 17.97 13.47 10.15
C GLU A 47 18.27 14.95 10.45
N CYS A 48 17.24 15.79 10.63
CA CYS A 48 17.41 17.18 11.05
C CYS A 48 18.16 17.28 12.39
N ASP A 49 17.75 16.47 13.36
CA ASP A 49 18.34 16.43 14.68
C ASP A 49 19.80 15.98 14.64
N ALA A 50 20.17 15.04 13.77
CA ALA A 50 21.55 14.57 13.65
C ALA A 50 22.48 15.71 13.21
N ILE A 51 22.07 16.50 12.21
CA ILE A 51 22.82 17.68 11.74
C ILE A 51 22.90 18.72 12.86
N ILE A 52 21.78 19.03 13.51
CA ILE A 52 21.74 20.03 14.58
C ILE A 52 22.62 19.63 15.77
N ARG A 53 22.55 18.37 16.22
CA ARG A 53 23.36 17.86 17.33
C ARG A 53 24.85 17.89 16.98
N HIS A 54 25.22 17.59 15.74
CA HIS A 54 26.62 17.64 15.30
C HIS A 54 27.18 19.06 15.41
N TYR A 55 26.49 20.07 14.88
CA TYR A 55 26.95 21.47 14.89
C TYR A 55 26.71 22.21 16.22
N GLN A 56 25.87 21.67 17.10
CA GLN A 56 25.83 22.11 18.51
C GLN A 56 27.10 21.69 19.25
N LYS A 57 27.57 20.45 19.02
CA LYS A 57 28.82 19.94 19.61
C LYS A 57 30.06 20.55 18.96
N ASN A 58 30.00 20.84 17.65
CA ASN A 58 31.08 21.44 16.89
C ASN A 58 30.60 22.77 16.27
N PRO A 59 30.60 23.87 17.05
CA PRO A 59 30.16 25.16 16.56
C PRO A 59 30.93 25.61 15.31
N PRO A 60 30.25 26.26 14.35
CA PRO A 60 30.90 26.88 13.21
C PRO A 60 32.01 27.85 13.61
N ARG A 61 33.17 27.75 12.95
CA ARG A 61 34.29 28.68 13.16
C ARG A 61 33.97 30.08 12.65
N GLN A 62 33.29 30.19 11.51
CA GLN A 62 32.91 31.47 10.92
C GLN A 62 31.65 32.03 11.59
N THR A 63 31.69 33.31 11.94
CA THR A 63 30.57 34.01 12.59
C THR A 63 29.31 34.01 11.73
N ALA A 64 29.44 34.23 10.42
CA ALA A 64 28.32 34.21 9.47
C ALA A 64 27.61 32.84 9.44
N ASP A 65 28.37 31.74 9.39
CA ASP A 65 27.82 30.38 9.40
C ASP A 65 27.18 30.06 10.77
N ARG A 66 27.74 30.57 11.87
CA ARG A 66 27.18 30.42 13.22
C ARG A 66 25.84 31.13 13.36
N PHE A 67 25.72 32.36 12.87
CA PHE A 67 24.44 33.09 12.85
C PHE A 67 23.41 32.33 12.03
N ARG A 68 23.77 31.90 10.82
CA ARG A 68 22.89 31.12 9.95
C ARG A 68 22.42 29.83 10.61
N PHE A 69 23.33 29.09 11.24
CA PHE A 69 23.01 27.89 12.00
C PHE A 69 22.02 28.17 13.13
N ASN A 70 22.28 29.20 13.96
CA ASN A 70 21.40 29.58 15.07
C ASN A 70 19.99 29.95 14.58
N THR A 71 19.88 30.70 13.48
CA THR A 71 18.58 31.01 12.86
C THR A 71 17.84 29.75 12.42
N LEU A 72 18.54 28.79 11.80
CA LEU A 72 17.94 27.52 11.36
C LEU A 72 17.47 26.68 12.56
N VAL A 73 18.27 26.60 13.63
CA VAL A 73 17.88 25.90 14.86
C VAL A 73 16.65 26.53 15.49
N HIS A 74 16.58 27.86 15.55
CA HIS A 74 15.41 28.55 16.09
C HIS A 74 14.15 28.25 15.28
N ARG A 75 14.25 28.36 13.94
CA ARG A 75 13.14 28.05 13.04
C ARG A 75 12.69 26.60 13.15
N TYR A 76 13.63 25.67 13.30
CA TYR A 76 13.34 24.25 13.50
C TYR A 76 12.55 24.02 14.78
N ARG A 77 12.99 24.59 15.91
CA ARG A 77 12.29 24.51 17.20
C ARG A 77 10.86 25.05 17.12
N THR A 78 10.65 26.23 16.52
CA THR A 78 9.31 26.80 16.32
C THR A 78 8.42 25.90 15.46
N THR A 79 9.00 25.26 14.44
CA THR A 79 8.29 24.33 13.56
C THR A 79 7.84 23.08 14.34
N LEU A 80 8.73 22.49 15.16
CA LEU A 80 8.39 21.37 16.03
C LEU A 80 7.34 21.71 17.08
N GLU A 81 7.45 22.88 17.70
CA GLU A 81 6.49 23.35 18.70
C GLU A 81 5.10 23.50 18.11
N ARG A 82 4.99 24.12 16.92
CA ARG A 82 3.74 24.22 16.17
C ARG A 82 3.13 22.83 15.93
N PHE A 83 3.94 21.86 15.52
CA PHE A 83 3.47 20.50 15.27
C PHE A 83 3.03 19.79 16.55
N SER A 84 3.77 19.94 17.65
CA SER A 84 3.42 19.39 18.96
C SER A 84 2.07 19.92 19.44
N ARG A 85 1.86 21.25 19.36
CA ARG A 85 0.58 21.89 19.70
C ARG A 85 -0.56 21.35 18.82
N ARG A 86 -0.34 21.25 17.50
CA ARG A 86 -1.36 20.74 16.56
C ARG A 86 -1.68 19.25 16.78
N ARG A 87 -0.69 18.45 17.18
CA ARG A 87 -0.91 17.05 17.58
C ARG A 87 -1.75 16.95 18.85
N ARG A 88 -1.41 17.72 19.89
CA ARG A 88 -2.16 17.73 21.16
C ARG A 88 -3.63 18.12 20.95
N GLN A 89 -3.89 19.12 20.11
CA GLN A 89 -5.27 19.51 19.74
C GLN A 89 -6.03 18.40 19.01
N LEU A 90 -5.36 17.53 18.26
CA LEU A 90 -5.97 16.38 17.59
C LEU A 90 -6.24 15.22 18.56
N GLU A 91 -5.35 15.02 19.54
CA GLU A 91 -5.50 14.02 20.61
C GLU A 91 -6.67 14.39 21.53
N GLU A 92 -6.73 15.65 21.98
CA GLU A 92 -7.78 16.18 22.86
C GLU A 92 -9.17 16.15 22.23
N LYS A 93 -9.28 16.34 20.91
CA LYS A 93 -10.55 16.19 20.17
C LYS A 93 -11.00 14.71 20.02
N GLY A 94 -10.25 13.76 20.59
CA GLY A 94 -10.48 12.33 20.45
C GLY A 94 -10.43 11.88 18.99
N MET A 95 -9.78 12.66 18.13
CA MET A 95 -9.71 12.38 16.69
C MET A 95 -8.61 11.38 16.40
N ILE A 96 -7.51 11.30 17.14
CA ILE A 96 -6.42 10.35 16.84
C ILE A 96 -6.84 8.89 17.09
N GLU A 97 -7.53 8.60 18.19
CA GLU A 97 -8.02 7.24 18.51
C GLU A 97 -9.15 6.81 17.55
N ARG A 98 -10.14 7.69 17.30
CA ARG A 98 -11.20 7.44 16.30
C ARG A 98 -10.67 7.36 14.86
N ARG A 99 -9.54 8.01 14.55
CA ARG A 99 -8.85 8.02 13.24
C ARG A 99 -7.98 6.79 13.03
N GLY A 100 -7.38 6.26 14.09
CA GLY A 100 -6.75 4.94 14.09
C GLY A 100 -7.79 3.85 13.80
N GLN A 101 -8.94 3.91 14.50
CA GLN A 101 -10.04 2.94 14.38
C GLN A 101 -10.80 3.01 13.05
N ARG A 102 -11.12 4.20 12.52
CA ARG A 102 -11.81 4.33 11.21
C ARG A 102 -10.92 3.91 10.04
N ARG A 103 -9.61 4.19 10.08
CA ARG A 103 -8.66 3.72 9.05
C ARG A 103 -8.22 2.28 9.27
N SER A 104 -8.16 1.75 10.49
CA SER A 104 -8.00 0.30 10.68
C SER A 104 -9.22 -0.43 10.18
N ALA A 105 -10.44 0.06 10.43
CA ALA A 105 -11.65 -0.53 9.83
C ALA A 105 -11.69 -0.41 8.30
N LEU A 106 -11.09 0.63 7.70
CA LEU A 106 -10.94 0.75 6.25
C LEU A 106 -9.78 -0.10 5.69
N ALA A 107 -8.66 -0.19 6.42
CA ALA A 107 -7.48 -0.99 6.08
C ALA A 107 -7.66 -2.48 6.39
N GLU A 108 -8.60 -2.84 7.25
CA GLU A 108 -9.08 -4.20 7.52
C GLU A 108 -10.14 -4.59 6.48
N ARG A 109 -10.81 -3.60 5.88
CA ARG A 109 -11.57 -3.78 4.63
C ARG A 109 -10.68 -3.86 3.39
N GLU A 110 -9.52 -3.18 3.38
CA GLU A 110 -8.54 -3.19 2.28
C GLU A 110 -7.38 -4.19 2.46
N SER A 111 -7.23 -4.82 3.64
CA SER A 111 -6.30 -5.92 3.81
C SER A 111 -6.89 -7.09 3.07
N VAL A 112 -6.42 -7.26 1.83
CA VAL A 112 -6.44 -8.47 1.04
C VAL A 112 -5.89 -9.57 1.94
N ASP A 113 -6.78 -10.21 2.68
CA ASP A 113 -6.50 -11.47 3.37
C ASP A 113 -6.12 -12.48 2.28
N VAL A 114 -4.84 -12.83 2.25
CA VAL A 114 -4.23 -13.74 1.25
C VAL A 114 -4.79 -15.16 1.40
N HIS A 115 -5.42 -15.48 2.53
CA HIS A 115 -6.05 -16.78 2.79
C HIS A 115 -7.56 -16.79 2.46
N ARG A 116 -8.17 -15.64 2.15
CA ARG A 116 -9.57 -15.61 1.74
C ARG A 116 -9.65 -15.83 0.22
N PRO A 117 -10.43 -16.82 -0.26
CA PRO A 117 -10.56 -17.09 -1.70
C PRO A 117 -11.09 -15.84 -2.43
N GLN A 118 -10.23 -15.18 -3.20
CA GLN A 118 -10.61 -13.98 -3.93
C GLN A 118 -11.14 -14.38 -5.30
N THR A 119 -12.39 -13.98 -5.60
CA THR A 119 -12.96 -14.19 -6.93
C THR A 119 -12.38 -13.13 -7.86
N LEU A 120 -11.44 -13.52 -8.72
CA LEU A 120 -10.75 -12.65 -9.66
C LEU A 120 -11.66 -12.26 -10.84
N VAL A 121 -12.46 -13.23 -11.31
CA VAL A 121 -13.40 -13.05 -12.42
C VAL A 121 -14.60 -13.95 -12.16
N SER A 122 -15.81 -13.42 -12.34
CA SER A 122 -17.06 -14.18 -12.31
C SER A 122 -17.77 -14.01 -13.66
N GLN A 123 -18.07 -15.11 -14.35
CA GLN A 123 -18.82 -15.08 -15.60
C GLN A 123 -20.00 -16.03 -15.55
N THR A 124 -21.16 -15.55 -15.97
CA THR A 124 -22.38 -16.36 -16.04
C THR A 124 -22.43 -17.14 -17.34
N ALA A 125 -22.35 -18.46 -17.24
CA ALA A 125 -22.59 -19.40 -18.34
C ALA A 125 -24.08 -19.76 -18.37
N ARG A 126 -24.78 -19.29 -19.41
CA ARG A 126 -26.21 -19.56 -19.59
C ARG A 126 -26.44 -21.01 -20.01
N ALA A 127 -27.46 -21.66 -19.45
CA ALA A 127 -27.82 -23.05 -19.72
C ALA A 127 -26.65 -24.07 -19.57
N GLY A 128 -25.68 -23.78 -18.69
CA GLY A 128 -24.52 -24.63 -18.49
C GLY A 128 -23.51 -24.63 -19.64
N ARG A 129 -23.60 -23.67 -20.59
CA ARG A 129 -22.62 -23.46 -21.64
C ARG A 129 -21.95 -22.10 -21.46
N ALA A 130 -20.62 -22.11 -21.40
CA ALA A 130 -19.86 -20.89 -21.55
C ALA A 130 -19.72 -20.57 -23.04
N GLN A 131 -19.95 -19.33 -23.40
CA GLN A 131 -19.70 -18.85 -24.76
C GLN A 131 -18.18 -18.80 -25.01
N GLY A 132 -17.72 -19.04 -26.24
CA GLY A 132 -16.28 -19.14 -26.55
C GLY A 132 -15.45 -17.94 -26.07
N ASP A 133 -16.05 -16.74 -26.09
CA ASP A 133 -15.45 -15.51 -25.58
C ASP A 133 -15.30 -15.51 -24.05
N GLN A 134 -16.28 -16.07 -23.32
CA GLN A 134 -16.22 -16.18 -21.86
C GLN A 134 -15.06 -17.09 -21.42
N VAL A 135 -14.85 -18.20 -22.11
CA VAL A 135 -13.73 -19.13 -21.85
C VAL A 135 -12.38 -18.45 -22.16
N ARG A 136 -12.34 -17.63 -23.22
CA ARG A 136 -11.15 -16.86 -23.60
C ARG A 136 -10.82 -15.78 -22.58
N ASP A 137 -11.81 -15.10 -22.02
CA ASP A 137 -11.63 -14.09 -20.98
C ASP A 137 -11.18 -14.70 -19.66
N LEU A 138 -11.73 -15.86 -19.27
CA LEU A 138 -11.23 -16.63 -18.13
C LEU A 138 -9.78 -17.07 -18.33
N TYR A 139 -9.41 -17.49 -19.53
CA TYR A 139 -8.03 -17.87 -19.84
C TYR A 139 -7.06 -16.68 -19.74
N ARG A 140 -7.46 -15.50 -20.24
CA ARG A 140 -6.67 -14.26 -20.12
C ARG A 140 -6.45 -13.91 -18.65
N ALA A 141 -7.52 -13.87 -17.86
CA ALA A 141 -7.46 -13.58 -16.43
C ALA A 141 -6.62 -14.62 -15.66
N TYR A 142 -6.75 -15.90 -16.00
CA TYR A 142 -5.96 -16.98 -15.41
C TYR A 142 -4.46 -16.85 -15.68
N ARG A 143 -4.10 -16.49 -16.92
CA ARG A 143 -2.71 -16.25 -17.32
C ARG A 143 -2.13 -15.03 -16.63
N ASP A 144 -2.89 -13.94 -16.55
CA ASP A 144 -2.43 -12.69 -15.96
C ASP A 144 -2.26 -12.83 -14.43
N ALA A 145 -3.17 -13.55 -13.76
CA ALA A 145 -3.04 -13.91 -12.35
C ALA A 145 -1.79 -14.78 -12.07
N ARG A 146 -1.52 -15.80 -12.91
CA ARG A 146 -0.30 -16.61 -12.79
C ARG A 146 0.98 -15.81 -13.06
N ARG A 147 0.95 -14.88 -14.02
CA ARG A 147 2.08 -13.99 -14.35
C ARG A 147 2.42 -13.06 -13.20
N ALA A 148 1.41 -12.44 -12.58
CA ALA A 148 1.59 -11.55 -11.45
C ALA A 148 2.26 -12.24 -10.23
N ARG A 149 2.14 -13.57 -10.14
CA ARG A 149 2.69 -14.39 -9.06
C ARG A 149 3.99 -15.12 -9.42
N GLY A 150 4.56 -14.86 -10.60
CA GLY A 150 5.82 -15.49 -11.05
C GLY A 150 5.72 -17.00 -11.27
N GLN A 151 4.50 -17.55 -11.42
CA GLN A 151 4.28 -18.98 -11.65
C GLN A 151 4.51 -19.33 -13.12
N GLU A 152 4.94 -20.57 -13.39
CA GLU A 152 5.27 -21.02 -14.75
C GLU A 152 4.08 -20.89 -15.73
N ILE A 153 4.22 -19.98 -16.69
CA ILE A 153 3.24 -19.72 -17.77
C ILE A 153 3.57 -20.55 -19.03
N ARG A 154 4.82 -21.01 -19.17
CA ARG A 154 5.34 -21.61 -20.42
C ARG A 154 4.61 -22.87 -20.87
N LYS A 155 3.96 -23.60 -19.96
CA LYS A 155 3.19 -24.83 -20.26
C LYS A 155 1.68 -24.59 -20.39
N LEU A 156 1.21 -23.34 -20.30
CA LEU A 156 -0.21 -23.04 -20.22
C LEU A 156 -0.79 -22.63 -21.58
N THR A 157 -1.26 -23.61 -22.34
CA THR A 157 -1.94 -23.38 -23.64
C THR A 157 -3.46 -23.31 -23.49
N TYR A 158 -4.12 -22.64 -24.43
CA TYR A 158 -5.57 -22.43 -24.40
C TYR A 158 -6.38 -23.73 -24.55
N ALA A 159 -5.96 -24.65 -25.43
CA ALA A 159 -6.66 -25.90 -25.70
C ALA A 159 -6.91 -26.78 -24.46
N PRO A 160 -5.91 -27.17 -23.66
CA PRO A 160 -6.14 -27.97 -22.45
C PRO A 160 -6.90 -27.21 -21.35
N PHE A 161 -6.87 -25.87 -21.36
CA PHE A 161 -7.68 -25.06 -20.46
C PHE A 161 -9.16 -25.11 -20.86
N ALA A 162 -9.48 -24.96 -22.14
CA ALA A 162 -10.84 -25.03 -22.66
C ALA A 162 -11.48 -26.39 -22.37
N GLU A 163 -10.78 -27.50 -22.65
CA GLU A 163 -11.26 -28.86 -22.34
C GLU A 163 -11.55 -29.04 -20.84
N LYS A 164 -10.70 -28.47 -19.97
CA LYS A 164 -10.90 -28.53 -18.52
C LYS A 164 -12.16 -27.77 -18.09
N ILE A 165 -12.41 -26.59 -18.65
CA ILE A 165 -13.61 -25.79 -18.38
C ILE A 165 -14.86 -26.51 -18.88
N GLU A 166 -14.83 -27.08 -20.09
CA GLU A 166 -15.96 -27.85 -20.65
C GLU A 166 -16.31 -29.07 -19.81
N ARG A 167 -15.31 -29.79 -19.30
CA ARG A 167 -15.52 -30.92 -18.39
C ARG A 167 -16.13 -30.48 -17.05
N LEU A 168 -15.69 -29.36 -16.51
CA LEU A 168 -16.25 -28.80 -15.27
C LEU A 168 -17.69 -28.31 -15.47
N LEU A 169 -17.97 -27.65 -16.58
CA LEU A 169 -19.32 -27.23 -16.97
C LEU A 169 -20.24 -28.42 -17.19
N SER A 170 -19.77 -29.48 -17.85
CA SER A 170 -20.55 -30.71 -18.07
C SER A 170 -20.93 -31.39 -16.75
N LYS A 171 -19.98 -31.47 -15.81
CA LYS A 171 -20.25 -31.99 -14.45
C LYS A 171 -21.21 -31.10 -13.67
N ALA A 172 -21.01 -29.79 -13.71
CA ALA A 172 -21.90 -28.83 -13.06
C ALA A 172 -23.31 -28.87 -13.66
N ARG A 173 -23.44 -29.08 -14.98
CA ARG A 173 -24.72 -29.23 -15.68
C ARG A 173 -25.46 -30.48 -15.24
N ALA A 174 -24.76 -31.61 -15.08
CA ALA A 174 -25.34 -32.86 -14.57
C ALA A 174 -25.85 -32.70 -13.13
N GLN A 175 -25.14 -31.94 -12.28
CA GLN A 175 -25.53 -31.70 -10.89
C GLN A 175 -26.60 -30.60 -10.72
N ALA A 176 -26.62 -29.58 -11.58
CA ALA A 176 -27.51 -28.44 -11.48
C ALA A 176 -28.77 -28.56 -12.36
N GLY A 177 -28.94 -29.66 -13.10
CA GLY A 177 -30.12 -29.93 -13.92
C GLY A 177 -30.31 -28.97 -15.10
N GLY A 178 -29.23 -28.47 -15.70
CA GLY A 178 -29.31 -27.56 -16.88
C GLY A 178 -29.60 -26.09 -16.57
N ARG A 179 -29.51 -25.66 -15.30
CA ARG A 179 -29.65 -24.26 -14.88
C ARG A 179 -28.41 -23.43 -15.21
N ASP A 180 -28.56 -22.10 -15.17
CA ASP A 180 -27.45 -21.17 -15.32
C ASP A 180 -26.37 -21.43 -14.26
N VAL A 181 -25.11 -21.44 -14.68
CA VAL A 181 -23.97 -21.68 -13.80
C VAL A 181 -23.02 -20.50 -13.86
N GLU A 182 -22.46 -20.13 -12.72
CA GLU A 182 -21.47 -19.09 -12.58
C GLU A 182 -20.08 -19.72 -12.52
N LEU A 183 -19.23 -19.32 -13.46
CA LEU A 183 -17.82 -19.69 -13.52
C LEU A 183 -17.01 -18.64 -12.75
N GLN A 184 -16.47 -19.05 -11.61
CA GLN A 184 -15.66 -18.19 -10.76
C GLN A 184 -14.20 -18.63 -10.82
N LEU A 185 -13.33 -17.70 -11.20
CA LEU A 185 -11.90 -17.87 -11.04
C LEU A 185 -11.53 -17.40 -9.64
N THR A 186 -11.16 -18.33 -8.76
CA THR A 186 -10.81 -18.05 -7.37
C THR A 186 -9.32 -18.28 -7.12
N GLU A 187 -8.70 -17.32 -6.45
CA GLU A 187 -7.33 -17.41 -5.94
C GLU A 187 -7.37 -17.70 -4.44
N ALA A 188 -6.81 -18.83 -4.02
CA ALA A 188 -6.65 -19.22 -2.62
C ALA A 188 -5.27 -19.83 -2.41
N ASP A 189 -4.57 -19.43 -1.34
CA ASP A 189 -3.23 -19.94 -0.97
C ASP A 189 -2.21 -19.88 -2.12
N GLY A 190 -2.28 -18.82 -2.93
CA GLY A 190 -1.41 -18.64 -4.10
C GLY A 190 -1.70 -19.61 -5.25
N ARG A 191 -2.75 -20.43 -5.19
CA ARG A 191 -3.20 -21.30 -6.30
C ARG A 191 -4.45 -20.72 -6.93
N VAL A 192 -4.35 -20.44 -8.23
CA VAL A 192 -5.50 -20.05 -9.04
C VAL A 192 -6.29 -21.30 -9.44
N THR A 193 -7.55 -21.37 -9.01
CA THR A 193 -8.48 -22.47 -9.29
C THR A 193 -9.75 -21.93 -9.97
N VAL A 194 -10.42 -22.79 -10.74
CA VAL A 194 -11.71 -22.45 -11.35
C VAL A 194 -12.78 -23.23 -10.60
N ALA A 195 -13.71 -22.52 -9.98
CA ALA A 195 -14.90 -23.07 -9.35
C ALA A 195 -16.13 -22.81 -10.22
N VAL A 196 -17.08 -23.75 -10.21
CA VAL A 196 -18.36 -23.60 -10.89
C VAL A 196 -19.46 -23.63 -9.84
N ARG A 197 -20.28 -22.60 -9.76
CA ARG A 197 -21.39 -22.50 -8.81
C ARG A 197 -22.73 -22.44 -9.54
N PRO A 198 -23.75 -23.22 -9.14
CA PRO A 198 -25.07 -23.11 -9.74
C PRO A 198 -25.75 -21.80 -9.31
N VAL A 199 -26.27 -21.04 -10.26
CA VAL A 199 -27.05 -19.83 -9.98
C VAL A 199 -28.43 -20.26 -9.50
N ARG A 200 -28.73 -20.07 -8.21
CA ARG A 200 -30.10 -20.20 -7.71
C ARG A 200 -30.89 -18.96 -8.13
N ARG A 201 -31.74 -19.08 -9.14
CA ARG A 201 -32.78 -18.07 -9.38
C ARG A 201 -33.72 -18.06 -8.18
N LYS A 202 -33.92 -16.87 -7.61
CA LYS A 202 -34.93 -16.58 -6.59
C LYS A 202 -36.30 -16.54 -7.23
#